data_AF-A0A4Y2MYF4-F1
#
_entry.id   AF-A0A4Y2MYF4-F1
#
_cell.length_a   1.000
_cell.length_b   1.000
_cell.length_c   1.000
_cell.angle_alpha   90.00
_cell.angle_beta   90.00
_cell.angle_gamma   90.00
#
_symmetry.space_group_name_H-M   'P 1'
#
loop_
_entity.id
_entity.type
_entity.pdbx_description
1 polymer ?
#
loop_
_entity_poly.entity_id
_entity_poly.type
_entity_poly.pdbx_seq_one_letter_code
_entity_poly.pdbx_strand_id
1 'polypeptide(L)'
;MALESNKNHSEVIMKLRKILLVNPQIKLNWFSAHVGIYGNELADLSAKNATTKESVDIKVKIPKFWIKNQLKFTMLQEWQARWMSSPNSRFLYGIFPEVNTKRCHGDFLINQILTTHGCFPVHQHRIFGKSPDCECGRDQGTVSHYVYGCQIYREVRKKYFPKNFFNLVF
;
A
#
# COMPACT_ATOMS: atom_id res chain seq x y z
N MET A 1 -6.37 18.58 29.92
CA MET A 1 -6.62 17.16 30.28
C MET A 1 -7.33 16.41 29.14
N ALA A 2 -7.26 15.07 29.07
CA ALA A 2 -7.89 14.29 27.99
C ALA A 2 -9.43 14.47 27.88
N LEU A 3 -10.09 14.79 29.00
CA LEU A 3 -11.52 15.09 29.07
C LEU A 3 -11.90 16.46 28.46
N GLU A 4 -10.95 17.39 28.34
CA GLU A 4 -11.14 18.74 27.79
C GLU A 4 -10.81 18.82 26.28
N SER A 5 -10.34 17.72 25.69
CA SER A 5 -9.90 17.69 24.28
C SER A 5 -11.08 17.84 23.30
N ASN A 6 -11.15 18.94 22.56
CA ASN A 6 -12.21 19.17 21.56
C ASN A 6 -12.06 18.36 20.25
N LYS A 7 -11.14 17.39 20.18
CA LYS A 7 -10.83 16.67 18.93
C LYS A 7 -11.88 15.64 18.49
N ASN A 8 -12.81 15.22 19.37
CA ASN A 8 -13.76 14.15 19.07
C ASN A 8 -15.20 14.56 19.42
N HIS A 9 -16.05 14.60 18.40
CA HIS A 9 -17.45 15.03 18.48
C HIS A 9 -18.45 13.86 18.41
N SER A 10 -18.01 12.63 18.66
CA SER A 10 -18.95 11.51 18.79
C SER A 10 -19.92 11.80 19.93
N GLU A 11 -21.22 11.67 19.67
CA GLU A 11 -22.29 11.91 20.64
C GLU A 11 -22.10 11.07 21.90
N VAL A 12 -21.66 9.81 21.74
CA VAL A 12 -21.35 8.90 22.86
C VAL A 12 -20.21 9.45 23.71
N ILE A 13 -19.13 9.94 23.08
CA ILE A 13 -17.97 10.49 23.80
C ILE A 13 -18.33 11.78 24.52
N MET A 14 -19.15 12.64 23.90
CA MET A 14 -19.64 13.86 24.55
C MET A 14 -20.52 13.55 25.77
N LYS A 15 -21.42 12.56 25.66
CA LYS A 15 -22.25 12.09 26.79
C LYS A 15 -21.39 11.54 27.92
N LEU A 16 -20.43 10.67 27.62
CA LEU A 16 -19.52 10.10 28.63
C LEU A 16 -18.68 11.19 29.32
N ARG A 17 -18.17 12.16 28.57
CA ARG A 17 -17.44 13.30 29.16
C ARG A 17 -18.29 14.08 30.14
N LYS A 18 -19.54 14.40 29.77
CA LYS A 18 -20.46 15.10 30.67
C LYS A 18 -20.68 14.32 31.97
N ILE A 19 -20.87 13.00 31.88
CA ILE A 19 -21.04 12.13 33.05
C ILE A 19 -19.79 12.18 33.94
N LEU A 20 -18.60 12.03 33.37
CA LEU A 20 -17.35 12.03 34.12
C LEU A 20 -17.05 13.40 34.77
N LEU A 21 -17.37 14.50 34.10
CA LEU A 21 -17.17 15.85 34.64
C LEU A 21 -18.09 16.16 35.84
N VAL A 22 -19.32 15.63 35.84
CA VAL A 22 -20.27 15.81 36.94
C VAL A 22 -19.98 14.85 38.12
N ASN A 23 -19.19 13.80 37.89
CA ASN A 23 -18.92 12.75 38.87
C ASN A 23 -17.40 12.58 39.12
N PRO A 24 -16.75 13.52 39.82
CA PRO A 24 -15.31 13.50 40.05
C PRO A 24 -14.82 12.30 40.87
N GLN A 25 -15.73 11.61 41.57
CA GLN A 25 -15.44 10.37 42.29
C GLN A 25 -15.16 9.16 41.38
N ILE A 26 -15.55 9.21 40.11
CA ILE A 26 -15.31 8.11 39.17
C ILE A 26 -13.84 8.12 38.72
N LYS A 27 -13.12 7.05 39.02
CA LYS A 27 -11.74 6.84 38.60
C LYS A 27 -11.69 5.85 37.43
N LEU A 28 -11.00 6.24 36.35
CA LEU A 28 -10.75 5.36 35.21
C LEU A 28 -9.37 4.72 35.36
N ASN A 29 -9.32 3.40 35.40
CA ASN A 29 -8.09 2.62 35.45
C ASN A 29 -8.04 1.69 34.23
N TRP A 30 -6.85 1.50 33.68
CA TRP A 30 -6.62 0.54 32.60
C TRP A 30 -6.17 -0.80 33.19
N PHE A 31 -6.75 -1.89 32.71
CA PHE A 31 -6.36 -3.25 33.03
C PHE A 31 -6.05 -3.99 31.73
N SER A 32 -5.11 -4.94 31.79
CA SER A 32 -4.85 -5.84 30.68
C SER A 32 -6.03 -6.80 30.50
N ALA A 33 -6.41 -7.07 29.25
CA ALA A 33 -7.44 -8.06 28.94
C ALA A 33 -6.91 -9.48 29.18
N HIS A 34 -7.83 -10.41 29.48
CA HIS A 34 -7.56 -11.86 29.57
C HIS A 34 -6.52 -12.29 30.63
N VAL A 35 -6.42 -11.56 31.75
CA VAL A 35 -5.50 -11.88 32.86
C VAL A 35 -6.20 -12.48 34.09
N GLY A 36 -7.44 -12.96 34.00
CA GLY A 36 -8.14 -13.56 35.14
C GLY A 36 -8.90 -12.58 36.05
N ILE A 37 -8.99 -11.29 35.68
CA ILE A 37 -9.76 -10.31 36.49
C ILE A 37 -11.25 -10.57 36.26
N TYR A 38 -11.89 -11.21 37.23
CA TYR A 38 -13.29 -11.65 37.18
C TYR A 38 -14.25 -10.59 36.62
N GLY A 39 -14.19 -9.35 37.12
CA GLY A 39 -15.07 -8.28 36.66
C GLY A 39 -14.84 -7.87 35.20
N ASN A 40 -13.59 -7.86 34.73
CA ASN A 40 -13.26 -7.57 33.34
C ASN A 40 -13.73 -8.71 32.42
N GLU A 41 -13.52 -9.95 32.83
CA GLU A 41 -13.96 -11.13 32.07
C GLU A 41 -15.49 -11.21 31.96
N LEU A 42 -16.22 -10.88 33.02
CA LEU A 42 -17.68 -10.77 32.97
C LEU A 42 -18.14 -9.66 32.01
N ALA A 43 -17.45 -8.53 31.99
CA ALA A 43 -17.75 -7.44 31.06
C ALA A 43 -17.47 -7.86 29.60
N ASP A 44 -16.35 -8.52 29.34
CA ASP A 44 -15.99 -9.05 28.01
C ASP A 44 -16.98 -10.12 27.55
N LEU A 45 -17.37 -11.05 28.44
CA LEU A 45 -18.40 -12.06 28.17
C LEU A 45 -19.75 -11.40 27.84
N SER A 46 -20.13 -10.38 28.59
CA SER A 46 -21.36 -9.62 28.34
C SER A 46 -21.32 -8.91 26.99
N ALA A 47 -20.19 -8.28 26.64
CA ALA A 47 -19.99 -7.66 25.33
C ALA A 47 -20.05 -8.69 24.20
N LYS A 48 -19.46 -9.88 24.39
CA LYS A 48 -19.52 -10.98 23.42
C LYS A 48 -20.95 -11.48 23.23
N ASN A 49 -21.69 -11.72 24.31
CA ASN A 49 -23.09 -12.13 24.25
C ASN A 49 -23.98 -11.07 23.59
N ALA A 50 -23.67 -9.78 23.75
CA ALA A 50 -24.39 -8.72 23.04
C ALA A 50 -24.25 -8.82 21.52
N THR A 51 -23.16 -9.39 20.99
CA THR A 51 -22.96 -9.60 19.55
C THR A 51 -23.86 -10.67 18.95
N THR A 52 -24.45 -11.55 19.77
CA THR A 52 -25.36 -12.62 19.32
C THR A 52 -26.83 -12.22 19.41
N LYS A 53 -27.15 -11.00 19.88
CA LYS A 53 -28.53 -10.50 19.91
C LYS A 53 -29.07 -10.30 18.50
N GLU A 54 -30.34 -10.62 18.30
CA GLU A 54 -31.03 -10.41 17.02
C GLU A 54 -31.23 -8.92 16.68
N SER A 55 -31.32 -8.07 17.70
CA SER A 55 -31.53 -6.63 17.57
C SER A 55 -30.41 -5.81 18.19
N VAL A 56 -30.14 -4.65 17.60
CA VAL A 56 -29.10 -3.71 18.05
C VAL A 56 -29.72 -2.68 18.99
N ASP A 57 -29.28 -2.68 20.25
CA ASP A 57 -29.78 -1.75 21.28
C ASP A 57 -29.45 -0.28 20.97
N ILE A 58 -28.26 0.00 20.42
CA ILE A 58 -27.79 1.35 20.11
C ILE A 58 -27.16 1.38 18.71
N LYS A 59 -27.81 2.11 17.79
CA LYS A 59 -27.28 2.28 16.43
C LYS A 59 -26.26 3.42 16.38
N VAL A 60 -24.98 3.06 16.38
CA VAL A 60 -23.88 4.03 16.20
C VAL A 60 -23.69 4.31 14.71
N LYS A 61 -23.43 5.57 14.35
CA LYS A 61 -23.12 5.97 12.96
C LYS A 61 -21.80 5.34 12.53
N ILE A 62 -21.70 4.96 11.26
CA ILE A 62 -20.47 4.42 10.67
C ILE A 62 -19.35 5.48 10.78
N PRO A 63 -18.18 5.15 11.36
CA PRO A 63 -17.09 6.10 11.46
C PRO A 63 -16.59 6.51 10.07
N LYS A 64 -16.30 7.82 9.89
CA LYS A 64 -15.68 8.34 8.66
C LYS A 64 -14.39 7.60 8.28
N PHE A 65 -13.61 7.20 9.29
CA PHE A 65 -12.38 6.43 9.09
C PHE A 65 -12.65 5.05 8.47
N TRP A 66 -13.72 4.36 8.91
CA TRP A 66 -14.12 3.07 8.35
C TRP A 66 -14.47 3.20 6.87
N ILE A 67 -15.28 4.21 6.52
CA ILE A 67 -15.64 4.50 5.11
C ILE A 67 -14.38 4.77 4.28
N LYS A 68 -13.48 5.63 4.77
CA LYS A 68 -12.21 5.92 4.09
C LYS A 68 -11.36 4.66 3.87
N ASN A 69 -11.29 3.78 4.87
CA ASN A 69 -10.51 2.56 4.77
C ASN A 69 -11.12 1.59 3.75
N GLN A 70 -12.46 1.47 3.75
CA GLN A 70 -13.18 0.65 2.77
C GLN A 70 -12.96 1.16 1.34
N LEU A 71 -13.08 2.47 1.12
CA LEU A 71 -12.81 3.09 -0.18
C LEU A 71 -11.37 2.85 -0.62
N LYS A 72 -10.39 3.00 0.29
CA LYS A 72 -8.98 2.73 -0.01
C LYS A 72 -8.77 1.26 -0.40
N PHE A 73 -9.40 0.33 0.31
CA PHE A 73 -9.32 -1.09 0.03
C PHE A 73 -9.87 -1.42 -1.37
N THR A 74 -11.10 -0.98 -1.67
CA THR A 74 -11.71 -1.18 -3.00
C THR A 74 -10.87 -0.53 -4.10
N MET A 75 -10.39 0.69 -3.90
CA MET A 75 -9.52 1.38 -4.86
C MET A 75 -8.24 0.58 -5.16
N LEU A 76 -7.61 0.01 -4.14
CA LEU A 76 -6.39 -0.80 -4.32
C LEU A 76 -6.67 -2.11 -5.05
N GLN A 77 -7.80 -2.78 -4.76
CA GLN A 77 -8.20 -3.99 -5.48
C GLN A 77 -8.45 -3.71 -6.97
N GLU A 78 -9.21 -2.66 -7.27
CA GLU A 78 -9.47 -2.21 -8.64
C GLU A 78 -8.18 -1.84 -9.38
N TRP A 79 -7.28 -1.12 -8.71
CA TRP A 79 -5.98 -0.76 -9.28
C TRP A 79 -5.13 -2.00 -9.54
N GLN A 80 -5.06 -2.96 -8.60
CA GLN A 80 -4.35 -4.21 -8.78
C GLN A 80 -4.92 -5.01 -9.96
N ALA A 81 -6.24 -5.12 -10.07
CA ALA A 81 -6.89 -5.83 -11.18
C ALA A 81 -6.52 -5.22 -12.54
N ARG A 82 -6.56 -3.88 -12.65
CA ARG A 82 -6.12 -3.17 -13.87
C ARG A 82 -4.63 -3.34 -14.12
N TRP A 83 -3.82 -3.37 -13.06
CA TRP A 83 -2.37 -3.52 -13.18
C TRP A 83 -1.97 -4.89 -13.74
N MET A 84 -2.63 -5.95 -13.23
CA MET A 84 -2.45 -7.32 -13.71
C MET A 84 -2.92 -7.50 -15.16
N SER A 85 -4.07 -6.93 -15.53
CA SER A 85 -4.67 -7.14 -16.86
C SER A 85 -4.16 -6.21 -17.96
N SER A 86 -3.53 -5.08 -17.60
CA SER A 86 -3.05 -4.13 -18.60
C SER A 86 -2.03 -4.77 -19.55
N PRO A 87 -2.08 -4.53 -20.87
CA PRO A 87 -1.02 -4.96 -21.79
C PRO A 87 0.20 -4.02 -21.75
N ASN A 88 0.08 -2.85 -21.11
CA ASN A 88 1.11 -1.82 -21.10
C ASN A 88 2.02 -1.94 -19.87
N SER A 89 3.23 -1.37 -19.98
CA SER A 89 4.20 -1.28 -18.87
C SER A 89 4.57 -2.65 -18.26
N ARG A 90 4.60 -3.71 -19.08
CA ARG A 90 4.88 -5.09 -18.61
C ARG A 90 6.27 -5.27 -18.01
N PHE A 91 7.25 -4.50 -18.47
CA PHE A 91 8.57 -4.44 -17.84
C PHE A 91 8.47 -4.00 -16.37
N LEU A 92 7.74 -2.90 -16.10
CA LEU A 92 7.54 -2.40 -14.74
C LEU A 92 6.73 -3.38 -13.89
N TYR A 93 5.72 -4.03 -14.48
CA TYR A 93 4.93 -5.06 -13.81
C TYR A 93 5.80 -6.24 -13.35
N GLY A 94 6.77 -6.66 -14.17
CA GLY A 94 7.71 -7.73 -13.79
C GLY A 94 8.56 -7.40 -12.56
N ILE A 95 8.80 -6.11 -12.29
CA ILE A 95 9.58 -5.64 -11.13
C ILE A 95 8.66 -5.36 -9.92
N PHE A 96 7.51 -4.72 -10.18
CA PHE A 96 6.53 -4.34 -9.16
C PHE A 96 5.15 -4.89 -9.51
N PRO A 97 4.90 -6.19 -9.26
CA PRO A 97 3.63 -6.82 -9.60
C PRO A 97 2.49 -6.36 -8.67
N GLU A 98 2.82 -5.90 -7.47
CA GLU A 98 1.85 -5.45 -6.47
C GLU A 98 1.76 -3.92 -6.39
N VAL A 99 0.55 -3.39 -6.53
CA VAL A 99 0.27 -1.97 -6.31
C VAL A 99 0.27 -1.67 -4.82
N ASN A 100 0.80 -0.50 -4.47
CA ASN A 100 0.73 -0.01 -3.11
C ASN A 100 0.75 1.53 -3.10
N THR A 101 0.43 2.12 -1.95
CA THR A 101 0.45 3.57 -1.78
C THR A 101 1.78 4.11 -1.23
N LYS A 102 2.83 3.28 -1.16
CA LYS A 102 4.14 3.74 -0.70
C LYS A 102 4.74 4.60 -1.80
N ARG A 103 5.40 5.68 -1.41
CA ARG A 103 6.09 6.53 -2.36
C ARG A 103 7.30 5.78 -2.90
N CYS A 104 7.37 5.62 -4.21
CA CYS A 104 8.60 5.20 -4.87
C CYS A 104 9.53 6.41 -4.97
N HIS A 105 10.75 6.27 -4.45
CA HIS A 105 11.80 7.26 -4.64
C HIS A 105 12.55 6.90 -5.93
N GLY A 106 12.45 7.77 -6.93
CA GLY A 106 13.13 7.60 -8.21
C GLY A 106 13.71 8.92 -8.68
N ASP A 107 14.80 8.84 -9.43
CA ASP A 107 15.37 9.98 -10.15
C ASP A 107 15.00 9.93 -11.64
N PHE A 108 15.43 10.92 -12.41
CA PHE A 108 15.15 11.03 -13.84
C PHE A 108 15.58 9.79 -14.63
N LEU A 109 16.78 9.25 -14.36
CA LEU A 109 17.34 8.12 -15.10
C LEU A 109 16.67 6.81 -14.71
N ILE A 110 16.46 6.59 -13.41
CA ILE A 110 15.75 5.41 -12.90
C ILE A 110 14.32 5.38 -13.47
N ASN A 111 13.62 6.51 -13.47
CA ASN A 111 12.27 6.58 -14.02
C ASN A 111 12.22 6.25 -15.51
N GLN A 112 13.22 6.65 -16.30
CA GLN A 112 13.29 6.28 -17.72
C GLN A 112 13.46 4.78 -17.94
N ILE A 113 14.26 4.10 -17.11
CA ILE A 113 14.44 2.65 -17.15
C ILE A 113 13.13 1.96 -16.74
N LEU A 114 12.60 2.32 -15.57
CA LEU A 114 11.39 1.70 -15.00
C LEU A 114 10.17 1.85 -15.91
N THR A 115 9.98 3.03 -16.51
CA THR A 115 8.86 3.28 -17.43
C THR A 115 9.15 2.87 -18.87
N THR A 116 10.37 2.43 -19.19
CA THR A 116 10.83 2.15 -20.57
C THR A 116 10.74 3.38 -21.51
N HIS A 117 10.75 4.59 -20.95
CA HIS A 117 10.59 5.86 -21.69
C HIS A 117 11.91 6.58 -21.96
N GLY A 118 13.04 5.94 -21.72
CA GLY A 118 14.36 6.47 -22.08
C GLY A 118 14.63 6.41 -23.58
N CYS A 119 15.86 6.79 -23.96
CA CYS A 119 16.37 6.70 -25.33
C CYS A 119 16.65 5.25 -25.79
N PHE A 120 15.73 4.33 -25.51
CA PHE A 120 15.78 2.94 -25.97
C PHE A 120 15.19 2.85 -27.38
N PRO A 121 15.83 2.13 -28.33
CA PRO A 121 15.36 2.00 -29.71
C PRO A 121 13.88 1.67 -29.85
N VAL A 122 13.34 0.73 -29.06
CA VAL A 122 11.91 0.40 -29.10
C VAL A 122 10.99 1.56 -28.71
N HIS A 123 11.41 2.38 -27.75
CA HIS A 123 10.66 3.57 -27.35
C HIS A 123 10.75 4.65 -28.43
N GLN A 124 11.95 4.86 -28.97
CA GLN A 124 12.21 5.81 -30.04
C GLN A 124 11.47 5.45 -31.33
N HIS A 125 11.34 4.16 -31.65
CA HIS A 125 10.52 3.67 -32.75
C HIS A 125 9.05 4.05 -32.55
N ARG A 126 8.50 3.79 -31.36
CA ARG A 126 7.09 4.09 -31.05
C ARG A 126 6.74 5.58 -31.15
N ILE A 127 7.64 6.46 -30.73
CA ILE A 127 7.38 7.91 -30.68
C ILE A 127 7.81 8.64 -31.95
N PHE A 128 8.92 8.22 -32.57
CA PHE A 128 9.58 8.96 -33.66
C PHE A 128 9.78 8.13 -34.93
N GLY A 129 9.33 6.87 -34.99
CA GLY A 129 9.47 6.02 -36.18
C GLY A 129 10.89 5.56 -36.50
N LYS A 130 11.84 5.70 -35.58
CA LYS A 130 13.23 5.20 -35.74
C LYS A 130 13.28 3.67 -35.80
N SER A 131 14.43 3.08 -36.15
CA SER A 131 14.59 1.62 -36.04
C SER A 131 14.40 1.15 -34.58
N PRO A 132 13.63 0.07 -34.34
CA PRO A 132 13.50 -0.53 -33.01
C PRO A 132 14.69 -1.41 -32.63
N ASP A 133 15.55 -1.73 -33.59
CA ASP A 133 16.65 -2.68 -33.41
C ASP A 133 17.79 -2.06 -32.62
N CYS A 134 18.45 -2.90 -31.81
CA CYS A 134 19.67 -2.49 -31.16
C CYS A 134 20.83 -2.43 -32.16
N GLU A 135 21.70 -1.43 -32.03
CA GLU A 135 22.95 -1.32 -32.80
C GLU A 135 23.87 -2.53 -32.69
N CYS A 136 23.71 -3.38 -31.66
CA CYS A 136 24.46 -4.62 -31.55
C CYS A 136 24.03 -5.68 -32.57
N GLY A 137 22.89 -5.48 -33.25
CA GLY A 137 22.39 -6.35 -34.32
C GLY A 137 21.81 -7.69 -33.87
N ARG A 138 21.59 -7.91 -32.56
CA ARG A 138 21.15 -9.22 -32.02
C ARG A 138 19.69 -9.28 -31.58
N ASP A 139 19.07 -8.14 -31.30
CA ASP A 139 17.70 -8.06 -30.77
C ASP A 139 17.20 -6.60 -30.86
N GLN A 140 15.94 -6.38 -30.50
CA GLN A 140 15.38 -5.05 -30.28
C GLN A 140 16.05 -4.33 -29.10
N GLY A 141 16.19 -3.02 -29.21
CA GLY A 141 16.78 -2.18 -28.17
C GLY A 141 15.83 -1.92 -27.01
N THR A 142 15.46 -2.96 -26.26
CA THR A 142 14.66 -2.87 -25.04
C THR A 142 15.53 -2.62 -23.81
N VAL A 143 14.91 -2.17 -22.70
CA VAL A 143 15.57 -2.08 -21.39
C VAL A 143 16.15 -3.45 -20.99
N SER A 144 15.35 -4.51 -21.10
CA SER A 144 15.77 -5.88 -20.80
C SER A 144 16.99 -6.28 -21.64
N HIS A 145 16.99 -6.00 -22.94
CA HIS A 145 18.14 -6.27 -23.78
C HIS A 145 19.39 -5.55 -23.25
N TYR A 146 19.29 -4.27 -22.90
CA TYR A 146 20.45 -3.48 -22.43
C TYR A 146 20.96 -3.97 -21.07
N VAL A 147 20.04 -4.24 -20.14
CA VAL A 147 20.31 -4.65 -18.75
C VAL A 147 20.75 -6.10 -18.64
N TYR A 148 20.37 -6.98 -19.57
CA TYR A 148 20.65 -8.42 -19.45
C TYR A 148 21.58 -8.96 -20.55
N GLY A 149 21.46 -8.54 -21.82
CA GLY A 149 22.03 -9.31 -22.95
C GLY A 149 22.88 -8.54 -23.96
N CYS A 150 22.82 -7.21 -23.99
CA CYS A 150 23.42 -6.43 -25.07
C CYS A 150 24.96 -6.52 -25.05
N GLN A 151 25.60 -6.80 -26.19
CA GLN A 151 27.07 -6.90 -26.25
C GLN A 151 27.74 -5.57 -25.92
N ILE A 152 27.16 -4.48 -26.42
CA ILE A 152 27.72 -3.13 -26.32
C ILE A 152 27.88 -2.74 -24.85
N TYR A 153 26.88 -3.06 -24.03
CA TYR A 153 26.88 -2.72 -22.60
C TYR A 153 27.49 -3.80 -21.70
N ARG A 154 28.15 -4.83 -22.25
CA ARG A 154 28.70 -5.96 -21.46
C ARG A 154 29.66 -5.50 -20.36
N GLU A 155 30.61 -4.64 -20.69
CA GLU A 155 31.62 -4.19 -19.73
C GLU A 155 31.03 -3.24 -18.67
N VAL A 156 30.04 -2.41 -19.05
CA VAL A 156 29.27 -1.59 -18.09
C VAL A 156 28.54 -2.50 -17.10
N ARG A 157 27.85 -3.55 -17.58
CA ARG A 157 27.16 -4.51 -16.71
C ARG A 157 28.11 -5.21 -15.76
N LYS A 158 29.27 -5.69 -16.23
CA LYS A 158 30.27 -6.33 -15.37
C LYS A 158 30.81 -5.38 -14.28
N LYS A 159 30.87 -4.08 -14.56
CA LYS A 159 31.36 -3.07 -13.63
C LYS A 159 30.36 -2.76 -12.51
N TYR A 160 29.07 -2.68 -12.84
CA TYR A 160 28.04 -2.21 -11.90
C TYR A 160 27.14 -3.32 -11.34
N PHE A 161 27.00 -4.45 -12.03
CA PHE A 161 26.18 -5.56 -11.58
C PHE A 161 27.05 -6.71 -11.05
N PRO A 162 26.63 -7.37 -9.96
CA PRO A 162 27.34 -8.53 -9.45
C PRO A 162 27.23 -9.70 -10.44
N LYS A 163 28.18 -10.65 -10.37
CA LYS A 163 28.22 -11.79 -11.31
C LYS A 163 26.93 -12.64 -11.30
N ASN A 164 26.22 -12.67 -10.18
CA ASN A 164 24.96 -13.39 -9.98
C ASN A 164 23.72 -12.52 -10.20
N PHE A 165 23.84 -11.33 -10.81
CA PHE A 165 22.72 -10.42 -11.02
C PHE A 165 21.51 -11.08 -11.70
N PHE A 166 21.76 -11.97 -12.66
CA PHE A 166 20.70 -12.71 -13.36
C PHE A 166 19.89 -13.64 -12.44
N ASN A 167 20.45 -14.07 -11.33
CA ASN A 167 19.79 -14.94 -10.34
C ASN A 167 19.09 -14.14 -9.23
N LEU A 168 19.19 -12.80 -9.22
CA LEU A 168 18.58 -11.94 -8.21
C LEU A 168 17.23 -11.37 -8.67
N VAL A 169 16.90 -11.51 -9.96
CA VAL A 169 15.74 -10.85 -10.58
C VAL A 169 14.69 -11.87 -11.08
N PHE A 170 14.95 -13.17 -10.91
CA PHE A 170 14.03 -14.27 -11.19
C PHE A 170 14.02 -15.28 -10.04
#